data_AF-A0A6B1EEN2-F1
#
_entry.id   AF-A0A6B1EEN2-F1
#
_cell.length_a   1.000
_cell.length_b   1.000
_cell.length_c   1.000
_cell.angle_alpha   90.00
_cell.angle_beta   90.00
_cell.angle_gamma   90.00
#
_symmetry.space_group_name_H-M   'P 1'
#
loop_
_entity.id
_entity.type
_entity.pdbx_description
1 polymer ?
#
loop_
_entity_poly.entity_id
_entity_poly.type
_entity_poly.pdbx_seq_one_letter_code
_entity_poly.pdbx_strand_id
1 'polypeptide(L)'
;MLLAELEIFHSRPIAPTRRIAIGRAWLPGSEDGTGPGFGGLLLGGVCARFGPQLSGDLLGEVVQLVHELEQSQPVAQPRLRHRLQQDRVGLTRSRQRLYGSRTGSDDELSCELESSRATPSQLVLGTAYAASMAAPPARGEVLRAVRRGLAWRGDVGPALFAYLLSGQSSPTPAGAIADPVGWALETLGFDREIEMPPEAAVRRGFRQALRAAHPDLGAAETEAADRIANLSEARRILLTL
;
A
#
# COMPACT_ATOMS: atom_id res chain seq x y z
N MET A 1 -20.32 13.21 -3.14
CA MET A 1 -20.65 12.93 -1.73
C MET A 1 -19.38 12.53 -0.98
N LEU A 2 -19.19 12.99 0.26
CA LEU A 2 -18.04 12.57 1.09
C LEU A 2 -18.26 11.12 1.58
N LEU A 3 -17.26 10.26 1.40
CA LEU A 3 -17.32 8.82 1.73
C LEU A 3 -16.40 8.43 2.90
N ALA A 4 -15.28 9.13 3.08
CA ALA A 4 -14.39 8.96 4.22
C ALA A 4 -13.57 10.24 4.47
N GLU A 5 -13.17 10.47 5.72
CA GLU A 5 -12.32 11.60 6.12
C GLU A 5 -11.33 11.19 7.21
N LEU A 6 -10.08 11.59 7.05
CA LEU A 6 -9.03 11.48 8.05
C LEU A 6 -8.36 12.84 8.27
N GLU A 7 -8.30 13.27 9.52
CA GLU A 7 -7.46 14.38 9.96
C GLU A 7 -6.19 13.85 10.62
N ILE A 8 -5.04 14.30 10.15
CA ILE A 8 -3.73 14.02 10.75
C ILE A 8 -3.19 15.34 11.30
N PHE A 9 -2.87 15.35 12.59
CA PHE A 9 -2.21 16.46 13.24
C PHE A 9 -0.73 16.14 13.39
N HIS A 10 0.14 17.05 12.99
CA HIS A 10 1.57 16.83 12.98
C HIS A 10 2.32 18.10 13.36
N SER A 11 3.51 17.92 13.93
CA SER A 11 4.42 19.04 14.17
C SER A 11 4.84 19.69 12.85
N ARG A 12 5.17 20.98 12.90
CA ARG A 12 5.85 21.64 11.78
C ARG A 12 7.19 20.91 11.49
N PRO A 13 7.63 20.81 10.23
CA PRO A 13 8.84 20.06 9.88
C PRO A 13 10.11 20.45 10.65
N ILE A 14 10.21 21.73 11.07
CA ILE A 14 11.39 22.31 11.74
C ILE A 14 11.28 22.24 13.28
N ALA A 15 10.16 21.71 13.83
CA ALA A 15 10.00 21.63 15.28
C ALA A 15 10.98 20.62 15.91
N PRO A 16 11.62 20.94 17.05
CA PRO A 16 12.56 20.04 17.73
C PRO A 16 11.87 18.76 18.21
N THR A 17 10.59 18.87 18.63
CA THR A 17 9.77 17.71 19.00
C THR A 17 8.85 17.32 17.84
N ARG A 18 9.10 16.14 17.29
CA ARG A 18 8.29 15.55 16.21
C ARG A 18 7.11 14.79 16.79
N ARG A 19 5.91 15.33 16.58
CA ARG A 19 4.67 14.84 17.19
C ARG A 19 3.65 14.53 16.11
N ILE A 20 2.87 13.48 16.32
CA ILE A 20 1.73 13.13 15.48
C ILE A 20 0.53 12.79 16.35
N ALA A 21 -0.66 13.18 15.93
CA ALA A 21 -1.92 12.87 16.59
C ALA A 21 -3.01 12.61 15.54
N ILE A 22 -3.90 11.68 15.83
CA ILE A 22 -5.05 11.40 14.96
C ILE A 22 -6.19 12.33 15.37
N GLY A 23 -6.74 13.01 14.36
CA GLY A 23 -7.85 13.94 14.46
C GLY A 23 -9.21 13.25 14.41
N ARG A 24 -10.16 13.87 13.69
CA ARG A 24 -11.34 13.16 13.24
C ARG A 24 -10.94 12.03 12.28
N ALA A 25 -11.42 10.82 12.54
CA ALA A 25 -11.26 9.67 11.67
C ALA A 25 -12.63 9.06 11.41
N TRP A 26 -13.27 9.49 10.33
CA TRP A 26 -14.49 8.86 9.82
C TRP A 26 -14.10 7.92 8.69
N LEU A 27 -13.87 6.66 9.06
CA LEU A 27 -13.31 5.63 8.19
C LEU A 27 -14.26 4.42 8.15
N PRO A 28 -15.38 4.50 7.41
CA PRO A 28 -16.32 3.38 7.30
C PRO A 28 -15.61 2.13 6.74
N GLY A 29 -15.63 1.04 7.50
CA GLY A 29 -15.24 -0.28 7.02
C GLY A 29 -16.38 -0.94 6.23
N SER A 30 -16.12 -2.11 5.67
CA SER A 30 -17.18 -3.00 5.18
C SER A 30 -17.98 -3.55 6.37
N GLU A 31 -19.31 -3.54 6.27
CA GLU A 31 -20.19 -4.00 7.35
C GLU A 31 -20.12 -5.52 7.55
N ASP A 32 -19.88 -6.24 6.46
CA ASP A 32 -19.73 -7.70 6.41
C ASP A 32 -18.28 -8.17 6.59
N GLY A 33 -17.33 -7.25 6.74
CA GLY A 33 -15.90 -7.54 6.81
C GLY A 33 -15.28 -7.92 5.46
N THR A 34 -16.04 -7.86 4.37
CA THR A 34 -15.55 -8.18 3.02
C THR A 34 -14.90 -6.94 2.41
N GLY A 35 -13.56 -6.95 2.35
CA GLY A 35 -12.77 -5.87 1.75
C GLY A 35 -12.63 -4.62 2.62
N PRO A 36 -11.92 -3.59 2.13
CA PRO A 36 -11.41 -2.50 2.97
C PRO A 36 -12.43 -1.43 3.37
N GLY A 37 -13.61 -1.40 2.75
CA GLY A 37 -14.57 -0.28 2.88
C GLY A 37 -13.99 1.07 2.41
N PHE A 38 -14.78 2.14 2.50
CA PHE A 38 -14.34 3.48 2.09
C PHE A 38 -13.17 4.02 2.93
N GLY A 39 -13.13 3.64 4.21
CA GLY A 39 -12.03 3.94 5.11
C GLY A 39 -10.72 3.36 4.58
N GLY A 40 -10.67 2.06 4.31
CA GLY A 40 -9.46 1.43 3.79
C GLY A 40 -9.08 1.90 2.38
N LEU A 41 -10.04 2.27 1.53
CA LEU A 41 -9.74 2.90 0.23
C LEU A 41 -9.05 4.26 0.39
N LEU A 42 -9.53 5.11 1.31
CA LEU A 42 -8.88 6.39 1.61
C LEU A 42 -7.47 6.17 2.15
N LEU A 43 -7.30 5.29 3.13
CA LEU A 43 -6.00 5.02 3.75
C LEU A 43 -5.01 4.43 2.73
N GLY A 44 -5.45 3.49 1.90
CA GLY A 44 -4.66 2.96 0.78
C GLY A 44 -4.28 4.05 -0.22
N GLY A 45 -5.19 4.97 -0.53
CA GLY A 45 -4.94 6.14 -1.37
C GLY A 45 -3.86 7.07 -0.84
N VAL A 46 -3.89 7.37 0.46
CA VAL A 46 -2.83 8.17 1.13
C VAL A 46 -1.47 7.46 1.00
N CYS A 47 -1.42 6.16 1.27
CA CYS A 47 -0.19 5.37 1.16
C CYS A 47 0.33 5.27 -0.29
N ALA A 48 -0.56 5.12 -1.26
CA ALA A 48 -0.21 5.12 -2.68
C ALA A 48 0.37 6.46 -3.14
N ARG A 49 -0.17 7.59 -2.65
CA ARG A 49 0.32 8.92 -3.02
C ARG A 49 1.67 9.24 -2.42
N PHE A 50 1.85 8.96 -1.13
CA PHE A 50 2.96 9.48 -0.33
C PHE A 50 4.01 8.42 0.00
N GLY A 51 3.68 7.14 -0.05
CA GLY A 51 4.62 6.02 0.15
C GLY A 51 5.83 6.07 -0.80
N PRO A 52 5.65 6.26 -2.12
CA PRO A 52 6.76 6.38 -3.07
C PRO A 52 7.68 7.58 -2.84
N GLN A 53 7.30 8.54 -1.99
CA GLN A 53 8.11 9.73 -1.66
C GLN A 53 8.96 9.53 -0.41
N LEU A 54 8.87 8.36 0.24
CA LEU A 54 9.73 7.98 1.36
C LEU A 54 11.06 7.44 0.84
N SER A 55 12.13 7.63 1.60
CA SER A 55 13.37 6.88 1.37
C SER A 55 13.14 5.38 1.61
N GLY A 56 13.97 4.52 1.00
CA GLY A 56 13.89 3.07 1.16
C GLY A 56 13.84 2.62 2.62
N ASP A 57 14.72 3.19 3.47
CA ASP A 57 14.75 2.90 4.91
C ASP A 57 13.42 3.24 5.61
N LEU A 58 12.88 4.45 5.36
CA LEU A 58 11.62 4.88 5.97
C LEU A 58 10.44 4.06 5.46
N LEU A 59 10.45 3.67 4.19
CA LEU A 59 9.43 2.78 3.63
C LEU A 59 9.48 1.41 4.33
N GLY A 60 10.68 0.86 4.54
CA GLY A 60 10.89 -0.39 5.29
C GLY A 60 10.35 -0.29 6.72
N GLU A 61 10.66 0.79 7.44
CA GLU A 61 10.13 1.05 8.79
C GLU A 61 8.59 1.11 8.84
N VAL A 62 7.95 1.72 7.83
CA VAL A 62 6.48 1.77 7.74
C VAL A 62 5.90 0.39 7.47
N VAL A 63 6.47 -0.36 6.52
CA VAL A 63 6.00 -1.72 6.21
C VAL A 63 6.07 -2.61 7.45
N GLN A 64 7.18 -2.53 8.19
CA GLN A 64 7.31 -3.24 9.45
C GLN A 64 6.27 -2.78 10.49
N LEU A 65 6.06 -1.47 10.64
CA LEU A 65 5.03 -0.92 11.54
C LEU A 65 3.63 -1.45 11.20
N VAL A 66 3.25 -1.47 9.92
CA VAL A 66 1.94 -1.97 9.48
C VAL A 66 1.78 -3.45 9.81
N HIS A 67 2.85 -4.24 9.70
CA HIS A 67 2.84 -5.64 10.12
C HIS A 67 2.68 -5.79 11.64
N GLU A 68 3.41 -5.01 12.45
CA GLU A 68 3.27 -5.00 13.92
C GLU A 68 1.83 -4.63 14.34
N LEU A 69 1.23 -3.63 13.70
CA LEU A 69 -0.14 -3.20 13.96
C LEU A 69 -1.17 -4.27 13.59
N GLU A 70 -0.96 -5.01 12.50
CA GLU A 70 -1.81 -6.13 12.09
C GLU A 70 -1.79 -7.28 13.12
N GLN A 71 -0.61 -7.55 13.67
CA GLN A 71 -0.44 -8.53 14.74
C GLN A 71 -0.87 -8.00 16.13
N SER A 72 -1.43 -6.78 16.20
CA SER A 72 -1.80 -6.11 17.45
C SER A 72 -0.66 -6.05 18.46
N GLN A 73 0.58 -5.95 17.97
CA GLN A 73 1.76 -5.84 18.83
C GLN A 73 1.87 -4.43 19.41
N PRO A 74 2.43 -4.29 20.63
CA PRO A 74 2.72 -2.98 21.19
C PRO A 74 3.78 -2.27 20.35
N VAL A 75 3.43 -1.10 19.81
CA VAL A 75 4.34 -0.29 19.00
C VAL A 75 5.19 0.60 19.92
N ALA A 76 6.48 0.30 20.01
CA ALA A 76 7.45 1.15 20.70
C ALA A 76 7.46 2.57 20.12
N GLN A 77 7.56 3.60 20.97
CA GLN A 77 7.56 5.00 20.56
C GLN A 77 8.94 5.62 20.85
N PRO A 78 9.46 6.51 19.98
CA PRO A 78 8.87 7.05 18.75
C PRO A 78 8.99 6.10 17.53
N ARG A 79 8.19 6.32 16.47
CA ARG A 79 8.31 5.65 15.15
C ARG A 79 8.51 6.65 14.03
N LEU A 80 9.39 6.35 13.07
CA LEU A 80 9.80 7.29 12.03
C LEU A 80 10.21 8.65 12.60
N ARG A 81 10.85 8.64 13.78
CA ARG A 81 11.21 9.84 14.57
C ARG A 81 10.04 10.67 15.09
N HIS A 82 8.79 10.23 14.96
CA HIS A 82 7.60 10.92 15.45
C HIS A 82 6.99 10.18 16.63
N ARG A 83 6.55 10.92 17.63
CA ARG A 83 5.80 10.38 18.79
C ARG A 83 4.30 10.53 18.57
N LEU A 84 3.57 9.42 18.66
CA LEU A 84 2.11 9.44 18.71
C LEU A 84 1.61 10.02 20.05
N GLN A 85 0.65 10.93 20.00
CA GLN A 85 0.03 11.54 21.18
C GLN A 85 -1.45 11.88 20.93
N GLN A 86 -2.19 12.17 22.00
CA GLN A 86 -3.58 12.62 21.92
C GLN A 86 -3.69 14.14 21.81
N ASP A 87 -2.79 14.89 22.45
CA ASP A 87 -2.79 16.35 22.41
C ASP A 87 -2.48 16.89 20.99
N ARG A 88 -3.27 17.89 20.58
CA ARG A 88 -3.22 18.53 19.27
C ARG A 88 -2.77 19.99 19.35
N VAL A 89 -2.56 20.54 20.56
CA VAL A 89 -2.17 21.94 20.74
C VAL A 89 -0.83 22.23 20.06
N GLY A 90 -0.84 23.25 19.20
CA GLY A 90 0.32 23.67 18.41
C GLY A 90 0.71 22.70 17.28
N LEU A 91 -0.13 21.71 16.94
CA LEU A 91 0.04 20.89 15.76
C LEU A 91 -0.65 21.50 14.55
N THR A 92 -0.06 21.29 13.39
CA THR A 92 -0.69 21.60 12.10
C THR A 92 -1.58 20.43 11.70
N ARG A 93 -2.70 20.73 11.03
CA ARG A 93 -3.66 19.73 10.56
C ARG A 93 -3.55 19.55 9.06
N SER A 94 -3.63 18.32 8.59
CA SER A 94 -3.87 17.97 7.18
C SER A 94 -5.06 17.03 7.05
N ARG A 95 -5.89 17.26 6.03
CA ARG A 95 -7.11 16.50 5.75
C ARG A 95 -6.95 15.61 4.53
N GLN A 96 -7.37 14.35 4.69
CA GLN A 96 -7.44 13.38 3.62
C GLN A 96 -8.90 12.98 3.45
N ARG A 97 -9.43 13.04 2.23
CA ARG A 97 -10.84 12.78 1.96
C ARG A 97 -11.03 11.89 0.75
N LEU A 98 -12.03 11.03 0.83
CA LEU A 98 -12.53 10.25 -0.30
C LEU A 98 -13.93 10.77 -0.65
N TYR A 99 -14.17 11.01 -1.94
CA TYR A 99 -15.48 11.38 -2.46
C TYR A 99 -15.95 10.34 -3.47
N GLY A 100 -17.26 10.13 -3.50
CA GLY A 100 -17.97 9.46 -4.58
C GLY A 100 -18.72 10.48 -5.42
N SER A 101 -18.53 10.46 -6.71
CA SER A 101 -19.38 11.14 -7.70
C SER A 101 -20.12 10.08 -8.51
N ARG A 102 -21.26 10.45 -9.07
CA ARG A 102 -21.96 9.62 -10.04
C ARG A 102 -21.97 10.37 -11.36
N THR A 103 -21.30 9.81 -12.36
CA THR A 103 -21.20 10.40 -13.70
C THR A 103 -21.81 9.41 -14.67
N GLY A 104 -23.05 9.65 -15.10
CA GLY A 104 -23.78 8.69 -15.92
C GLY A 104 -24.21 7.45 -15.12
N SER A 105 -23.86 6.26 -15.61
CA SER A 105 -24.12 4.97 -14.95
C SER A 105 -23.04 4.56 -13.94
N ASP A 106 -21.90 5.25 -13.92
CA ASP A 106 -20.71 4.79 -13.22
C ASP A 106 -20.48 5.60 -11.94
N ASP A 107 -20.16 4.88 -10.86
CA ASP A 107 -19.71 5.47 -9.60
C ASP A 107 -18.21 5.76 -9.67
N GLU A 108 -17.84 7.03 -9.57
CA GLU A 108 -16.47 7.49 -9.65
C GLU A 108 -15.94 7.85 -8.25
N LEU A 109 -14.78 7.28 -7.90
CA LEU A 109 -14.09 7.58 -6.66
C LEU A 109 -12.93 8.55 -6.90
N SER A 110 -12.80 9.56 -6.04
CA SER A 110 -11.68 10.50 -6.08
C SER A 110 -11.18 10.86 -4.68
N CYS A 111 -9.87 11.07 -4.57
CA CYS A 111 -9.22 11.48 -3.33
C CYS A 111 -8.81 12.94 -3.36
N GLU A 112 -9.05 13.66 -2.27
CA GLU A 112 -8.48 14.97 -1.99
C GLU A 112 -7.46 14.80 -0.86
N LEU A 113 -6.17 14.85 -1.20
CA LEU A 113 -5.06 14.53 -0.29
C LEU A 113 -4.22 15.77 0.03
N GLU A 114 -4.49 16.41 1.17
CA GLU A 114 -3.75 17.59 1.59
C GLU A 114 -2.34 17.24 2.07
N SER A 115 -1.32 17.88 1.47
CA SER A 115 0.09 17.67 1.81
C SER A 115 0.92 18.94 1.95
N SER A 116 0.34 20.12 1.72
CA SER A 116 1.08 21.40 1.66
C SER A 116 1.89 21.75 2.91
N ARG A 117 1.50 21.22 4.08
CA ARG A 117 2.17 21.50 5.37
C ARG A 117 2.73 20.25 6.05
N ALA A 118 2.50 19.07 5.48
CA ALA A 118 2.87 17.78 6.06
C ALA A 118 3.99 17.13 5.23
N THR A 119 4.89 16.43 5.89
CA THR A 119 5.84 15.56 5.17
C THR A 119 5.17 14.25 4.79
N PRO A 120 5.61 13.57 3.72
CA PRO A 120 5.10 12.23 3.37
C PRO A 120 5.16 11.25 4.54
N SER A 121 6.25 11.28 5.32
CA SER A 121 6.42 10.44 6.51
C SER A 121 5.32 10.66 7.56
N GLN A 122 4.86 11.90 7.76
CA GLN A 122 3.79 12.23 8.70
C GLN A 122 2.44 11.71 8.20
N LEU A 123 2.16 11.86 6.91
CA LEU A 123 0.90 11.42 6.31
C LEU A 123 0.79 9.88 6.33
N VAL A 124 1.84 9.18 5.90
CA VAL A 124 1.88 7.72 5.89
C VAL A 124 1.82 7.15 7.31
N LEU A 125 2.57 7.73 8.26
CA LEU A 125 2.54 7.29 9.65
C LEU A 125 1.17 7.51 10.31
N GLY A 126 0.56 8.68 10.09
CA GLY A 126 -0.77 8.98 10.62
C GLY A 126 -1.82 8.03 10.05
N THR A 127 -1.72 7.71 8.77
CA THR A 127 -2.55 6.69 8.11
C THR A 127 -2.37 5.31 8.72
N ALA A 128 -1.13 4.87 8.98
CA ALA A 128 -0.88 3.57 9.61
C ALA A 128 -1.53 3.48 11.00
N TYR A 129 -1.38 4.53 11.83
CA TYR A 129 -2.05 4.56 13.14
C TYR A 129 -3.57 4.60 13.02
N ALA A 130 -4.12 5.39 12.10
CA ALA A 130 -5.56 5.43 11.85
C ALA A 130 -6.12 4.06 11.39
N ALA A 131 -5.36 3.30 10.58
CA ALA A 131 -5.75 1.97 10.13
C ALA A 131 -5.92 0.99 11.30
N SER A 132 -5.05 1.08 12.32
CA SER A 132 -5.14 0.22 13.50
C SER A 132 -6.40 0.47 14.35
N MET A 133 -6.97 1.68 14.24
CA MET A 133 -8.21 2.07 14.94
C MET A 133 -9.48 1.52 14.28
N ALA A 134 -9.39 0.91 13.09
CA ALA A 134 -10.54 0.30 12.43
C ALA A 134 -11.20 -0.77 13.33
N ALA A 135 -12.51 -0.96 13.13
CA ALA A 135 -13.27 -1.97 13.86
C ALA A 135 -12.68 -3.38 13.60
N PRO A 136 -12.68 -4.28 14.61
CA PRO A 136 -12.10 -5.62 14.47
C PRO A 136 -12.45 -6.38 13.19
N PRO A 137 -13.72 -6.43 12.70
CA PRO A 137 -14.04 -7.19 11.49
C PRO A 137 -13.41 -6.63 10.22
N ALA A 138 -13.19 -5.31 10.13
CA ALA A 138 -12.63 -4.66 8.94
C ALA A 138 -11.11 -4.39 9.04
N ARG A 139 -10.52 -4.50 10.24
CA ARG A 139 -9.13 -4.08 10.49
C ARG A 139 -8.10 -4.77 9.60
N GLY A 140 -8.24 -6.08 9.41
CA GLY A 140 -7.33 -6.86 8.54
C GLY A 140 -7.35 -6.36 7.10
N GLU A 141 -8.54 -6.17 6.54
CA GLU A 141 -8.70 -5.67 5.16
C GLU A 141 -8.26 -4.21 5.00
N VAL A 142 -8.49 -3.36 6.01
CA VAL A 142 -7.99 -1.99 6.02
C VAL A 142 -6.46 -1.96 6.03
N LEU A 143 -5.81 -2.75 6.89
CA LEU A 143 -4.35 -2.85 6.93
C LEU A 143 -3.78 -3.48 5.67
N ARG A 144 -4.49 -4.44 5.05
CA ARG A 144 -4.17 -4.98 3.73
C ARG A 144 -4.21 -3.89 2.66
N ALA A 145 -5.24 -3.05 2.63
CA ALA A 145 -5.32 -1.93 1.70
C ALA A 145 -4.21 -0.90 1.91
N VAL A 146 -3.81 -0.63 3.16
CA VAL A 146 -2.64 0.20 3.48
C VAL A 146 -1.36 -0.39 2.88
N ARG A 147 -1.10 -1.70 3.09
CA ARG A 147 0.08 -2.38 2.50
C ARG A 147 0.07 -2.31 0.97
N ARG A 148 -1.09 -2.56 0.37
CA ARG A 148 -1.26 -2.49 -1.10
C ARG A 148 -1.05 -1.07 -1.62
N GLY A 149 -1.51 -0.06 -0.88
CA GLY A 149 -1.23 1.35 -1.18
C GLY A 149 0.28 1.63 -1.17
N LEU A 150 1.02 1.18 -0.15
CA LEU A 150 2.48 1.36 -0.10
C LEU A 150 3.21 0.70 -1.27
N ALA A 151 2.69 -0.43 -1.75
CA ALA A 151 3.21 -1.16 -2.91
C ALA A 151 2.75 -0.59 -4.26
N TRP A 152 1.79 0.35 -4.28
CA TRP A 152 1.27 0.90 -5.53
C TRP A 152 2.34 1.69 -6.28
N ARG A 153 2.32 1.53 -7.60
CA ARG A 153 3.20 2.22 -8.55
C ARG A 153 2.30 2.78 -9.66
N GLY A 154 1.87 4.02 -9.48
CA GLY A 154 0.97 4.71 -10.39
C GLY A 154 0.24 5.87 -9.72
N ASP A 155 -0.62 6.53 -10.48
CA ASP A 155 -1.43 7.63 -9.97
C ASP A 155 -2.56 7.15 -9.05
N VAL A 156 -3.04 8.06 -8.20
CA VAL A 156 -4.24 7.83 -7.38
C VAL A 156 -5.46 8.04 -8.26
N GLY A 157 -6.17 6.96 -8.59
CA GLY A 157 -7.34 6.99 -9.45
C GLY A 157 -8.05 5.64 -9.54
N PRO A 158 -8.93 5.44 -10.53
CA PRO A 158 -9.78 4.25 -10.65
C PRO A 158 -9.01 2.92 -10.60
N ALA A 159 -7.86 2.84 -11.27
CA ALA A 159 -7.02 1.64 -11.28
C ALA A 159 -6.51 1.25 -9.88
N LEU A 160 -6.14 2.25 -9.06
CA LEU A 160 -5.77 2.02 -7.66
C LEU A 160 -6.97 1.48 -6.88
N PHE A 161 -8.16 2.07 -7.02
CA PHE A 161 -9.32 1.61 -6.25
C PHE A 161 -9.75 0.20 -6.65
N ALA A 162 -9.79 -0.09 -7.95
CA ALA A 162 -10.03 -1.44 -8.46
C ALA A 162 -8.97 -2.42 -7.93
N TYR A 163 -7.70 -2.01 -7.91
CA TYR A 163 -6.64 -2.76 -7.27
C TYR A 163 -6.99 -3.00 -5.80
N LEU A 164 -7.11 -1.98 -4.95
CA LEU A 164 -7.42 -2.12 -3.52
C LEU A 164 -8.65 -3.02 -3.22
N LEU A 165 -9.68 -3.00 -4.07
CA LEU A 165 -10.89 -3.83 -3.95
C LEU A 165 -10.70 -5.28 -4.41
N SER A 166 -9.86 -5.53 -5.42
CA SER A 166 -9.77 -6.84 -6.12
C SER A 166 -9.31 -8.03 -5.27
N GLY A 167 -8.98 -7.86 -3.99
CA GLY A 167 -8.44 -8.92 -3.14
C GLY A 167 -7.07 -9.49 -3.57
N GLN A 168 -6.56 -9.15 -4.76
CA GLN A 168 -5.29 -9.66 -5.29
C GLN A 168 -4.07 -9.10 -4.53
N SER A 169 -2.93 -9.80 -4.54
CA SER A 169 -1.78 -9.44 -3.69
C SER A 169 -0.81 -8.44 -4.32
N SER A 170 -0.85 -8.21 -5.64
CA SER A 170 0.07 -7.34 -6.38
C SER A 170 -0.62 -6.71 -7.59
N PRO A 171 -0.28 -5.46 -8.02
CA PRO A 171 -0.84 -4.91 -9.25
C PRO A 171 -0.36 -5.78 -10.41
N THR A 172 -1.30 -6.41 -11.11
CA THR A 172 -1.01 -7.27 -12.25
C THR A 172 -0.46 -6.41 -13.39
N PRO A 173 0.79 -6.60 -13.85
CA PRO A 173 1.34 -5.84 -14.97
C PRO A 173 0.52 -6.10 -16.25
N ALA A 174 0.41 -5.10 -17.13
CA ALA A 174 -0.52 -5.14 -18.28
C ALA A 174 -0.36 -6.38 -19.18
N GLY A 175 0.86 -6.92 -19.32
CA GLY A 175 1.11 -8.16 -20.07
C GLY A 175 0.45 -9.41 -19.46
N ALA A 176 0.33 -9.47 -18.12
CA ALA A 176 -0.34 -10.56 -17.42
C ALA A 176 -1.87 -10.49 -17.50
N ILE A 177 -2.45 -9.39 -18.02
CA ILE A 177 -3.90 -9.26 -18.22
C ILE A 177 -4.33 -9.98 -19.51
N ALA A 178 -3.51 -9.89 -20.56
CA ALA A 178 -3.82 -10.46 -21.88
C ALA A 178 -3.48 -11.96 -21.96
N ASP A 179 -2.33 -12.36 -21.40
CA ASP A 179 -1.88 -13.76 -21.34
C ASP A 179 -1.14 -13.99 -20.01
N PRO A 180 -1.88 -14.29 -18.92
CA PRO A 180 -1.29 -14.46 -17.59
C PRO A 180 -0.21 -15.56 -17.55
N VAL A 181 -0.43 -16.66 -18.28
CA VAL A 181 0.45 -17.83 -18.26
C VAL A 181 1.69 -17.57 -19.09
N GLY A 182 1.54 -17.09 -20.33
CA GLY A 182 2.69 -16.76 -21.18
C GLY A 182 3.56 -15.66 -20.59
N TRP A 183 2.96 -14.64 -19.97
CA TRP A 183 3.71 -13.61 -19.24
C TRP A 183 4.49 -14.20 -18.05
N ALA A 184 3.87 -15.11 -17.29
CA ALA A 184 4.51 -15.72 -16.13
C ALA A 184 5.66 -16.67 -16.53
N LEU A 185 5.51 -17.39 -17.65
CA LEU A 185 6.57 -18.20 -18.26
C LEU A 185 7.77 -17.32 -18.65
N GLU A 186 7.54 -16.29 -19.45
CA GLU A 186 8.59 -15.35 -19.89
C GLU A 186 9.31 -14.68 -18.71
N THR A 187 8.53 -14.23 -17.71
CA THR A 187 9.05 -13.52 -16.54
C THR A 187 9.98 -14.40 -15.68
N LEU A 188 9.75 -15.71 -15.64
CA LEU A 188 10.62 -16.68 -14.96
C LEU A 188 11.69 -17.29 -15.88
N GLY A 189 11.75 -16.86 -17.15
CA GLY A 189 12.75 -17.30 -18.13
C GLY A 189 12.44 -18.63 -18.81
N PHE A 190 11.16 -19.01 -18.91
CA PHE A 190 10.69 -20.15 -19.70
C PHE A 190 10.18 -19.70 -21.07
N ASP A 191 10.29 -20.57 -22.07
CA ASP A 191 9.65 -20.33 -23.37
C ASP A 191 8.13 -20.41 -23.24
N ARG A 192 7.40 -19.59 -24.00
CA ARG A 192 5.91 -19.56 -23.96
C ARG A 192 5.27 -20.84 -24.49
N GLU A 193 5.98 -21.56 -25.35
CA GLU A 193 5.48 -22.73 -26.07
C GLU A 193 5.76 -24.05 -25.33
N ILE A 194 6.33 -23.99 -24.11
CA ILE A 194 6.60 -25.21 -23.34
C ILE A 194 5.30 -25.78 -22.74
N GLU A 195 5.30 -27.10 -22.58
CA GLU A 195 4.36 -27.75 -21.66
C GLU A 195 4.61 -27.25 -20.24
N MET A 196 3.53 -27.06 -19.47
CA MET A 196 3.55 -26.44 -18.14
C MET A 196 4.72 -26.96 -17.28
N PRO A 197 5.66 -26.10 -16.85
CA PRO A 197 6.82 -26.56 -16.11
C PRO A 197 6.38 -27.13 -14.76
N PRO A 198 6.98 -28.24 -14.30
CA PRO A 198 6.63 -28.83 -13.01
C PRO A 198 6.93 -27.84 -11.88
N GLU A 199 6.18 -27.91 -10.78
CA GLU A 199 6.31 -26.99 -9.64
C GLU A 199 7.77 -26.80 -9.16
N ALA A 200 8.56 -27.89 -9.17
CA ALA A 200 9.97 -27.85 -8.80
C ALA A 200 10.82 -26.97 -9.75
N ALA A 201 10.48 -26.91 -11.04
CA ALA A 201 11.11 -26.06 -12.03
C ALA A 201 10.70 -24.59 -11.84
N VAL A 202 9.40 -24.31 -11.62
CA VAL A 202 8.89 -22.96 -11.32
C VAL A 202 9.59 -22.36 -10.09
N ARG A 203 9.67 -23.12 -9.00
CA ARG A 203 10.36 -22.69 -7.76
C ARG A 203 11.87 -22.51 -7.95
N ARG A 204 12.49 -23.21 -8.90
CA ARG A 204 13.92 -23.09 -9.23
C ARG A 204 14.17 -21.83 -10.06
N GLY A 205 13.38 -21.61 -11.11
CA GLY A 205 13.44 -20.42 -11.96
C GLY A 205 13.22 -19.15 -11.15
N PHE A 206 12.22 -19.13 -10.27
CA PHE A 206 12.00 -18.03 -9.32
C PHE A 206 13.24 -17.75 -8.46
N ARG A 207 13.86 -18.77 -7.85
CA ARG A 207 15.07 -18.58 -7.02
C ARG A 207 16.26 -18.05 -7.83
N GLN A 208 16.41 -18.47 -9.08
CA GLN A 208 17.49 -18.00 -9.95
C GLN A 208 17.26 -16.54 -10.37
N ALA A 209 16.04 -16.21 -10.81
CA ALA A 209 15.69 -14.86 -11.22
C ALA A 209 15.70 -13.87 -10.05
N LEU A 210 15.30 -14.31 -8.84
CA LEU A 210 15.35 -13.49 -7.63
C LEU A 210 16.80 -13.16 -7.23
N ARG A 211 17.72 -14.12 -7.36
CA ARG A 211 19.16 -13.87 -7.12
C ARG A 211 19.74 -12.90 -8.16
N ALA A 212 19.30 -12.98 -9.40
CA ALA A 212 19.76 -12.09 -10.47
C ALA A 212 19.16 -10.67 -10.39
N ALA A 213 18.00 -10.51 -9.75
CA ALA A 213 17.35 -9.22 -9.52
C ALA A 213 17.88 -8.48 -8.27
N HIS A 214 18.77 -9.11 -7.47
CA HIS A 214 19.28 -8.51 -6.23
C HIS A 214 20.24 -7.34 -6.52
N PRO A 215 20.12 -6.20 -5.82
CA PRO A 215 20.89 -4.97 -6.08
C PRO A 215 22.42 -5.11 -5.91
N ASP A 216 22.90 -6.15 -5.25
CA ASP A 216 24.34 -6.47 -5.11
C ASP A 216 25.05 -6.81 -6.45
N LEU A 217 24.31 -6.91 -7.56
CA LEU A 217 24.85 -7.21 -8.90
C LEU A 217 24.72 -6.04 -9.89
N GLY A 218 24.50 -4.80 -9.42
CA GLY A 218 24.63 -3.59 -10.25
C GLY A 218 23.38 -3.14 -11.02
N ALA A 219 22.18 -3.57 -10.62
CA ALA A 219 20.92 -3.00 -11.11
C ALA A 219 20.57 -1.73 -10.32
N ALA A 220 20.01 -0.72 -10.98
CA ALA A 220 19.50 0.47 -10.30
C ALA A 220 18.45 0.07 -9.25
N GLU A 221 18.56 0.59 -8.02
CA GLU A 221 17.76 0.14 -6.85
C GLU A 221 16.24 0.12 -7.11
N THR A 222 15.74 1.03 -7.96
CA THR A 222 14.34 1.11 -8.36
C THR A 222 13.89 -0.05 -9.26
N GLU A 223 14.76 -0.53 -10.17
CA GLU A 223 14.44 -1.64 -11.10
C GLU A 223 14.41 -3.00 -10.41
N ALA A 224 15.22 -3.18 -9.36
CA ALA A 224 15.29 -4.42 -8.60
C ALA A 224 13.96 -4.75 -7.89
N ALA A 225 13.33 -3.74 -7.28
CA ALA A 225 12.06 -3.92 -6.56
C ALA A 225 10.91 -4.32 -7.50
N ASP A 226 10.78 -3.65 -8.65
CA ASP A 226 9.75 -3.95 -9.65
C ASP A 226 9.95 -5.34 -10.24
N ARG A 227 11.20 -5.73 -10.48
CA ARG A 227 11.55 -7.06 -10.97
C ARG A 227 11.19 -8.15 -9.96
N ILE A 228 11.48 -7.95 -8.67
CA ILE A 228 11.13 -8.92 -7.61
C ILE A 228 9.60 -9.08 -7.48
N ALA A 229 8.84 -7.99 -7.63
CA ALA A 229 7.38 -8.04 -7.59
C ALA A 229 6.81 -8.85 -8.77
N ASN A 230 7.31 -8.61 -9.98
CA ASN A 230 6.94 -9.36 -11.18
C ASN A 230 7.28 -10.85 -11.05
N LEU A 231 8.47 -11.19 -10.53
CA LEU A 231 8.87 -12.58 -10.30
C LEU A 231 7.95 -13.30 -9.28
N SER A 232 7.52 -12.58 -8.25
CA SER A 232 6.64 -13.12 -7.22
C SER A 232 5.24 -13.40 -7.77
N GLU A 233 4.73 -12.50 -8.61
CA GLU A 233 3.43 -12.65 -9.28
C GLU A 233 3.45 -13.75 -10.36
N ALA A 234 4.52 -13.82 -11.16
CA ALA A 234 4.70 -14.90 -12.14
C ALA A 234 4.72 -16.29 -11.47
N ARG A 235 5.45 -16.42 -10.35
CA ARG A 235 5.42 -17.65 -9.54
C ARG A 235 4.02 -17.96 -9.03
N ARG A 236 3.27 -16.96 -8.56
CA ARG A 236 1.91 -17.18 -8.04
C ARG A 236 1.02 -17.76 -9.14
N ILE A 237 1.00 -17.15 -10.32
CA ILE A 237 0.17 -17.59 -11.45
C ILE A 237 0.45 -19.06 -11.80
N LEU A 238 1.72 -19.44 -11.99
CA LEU A 238 2.06 -20.82 -12.40
C LEU A 238 1.85 -21.88 -11.31
N LEU A 239 1.81 -21.51 -10.03
CA LEU A 239 1.57 -22.46 -8.92
C LEU A 239 0.10 -22.57 -8.51
N THR A 240 -0.79 -21.80 -9.15
CA THR A 240 -2.24 -21.84 -8.92
C THR A 240 -3.03 -22.52 -10.03
N LEU A 241 -2.35 -23.02 -11.06
CA LEU A 241 -2.90 -23.83 -12.15
C LEU A 241 -2.81 -25.32 -11.80
#